data_AF-X5ZX86-F1
#
_entry.id   AF-X5ZX86-F1
#
_cell.length_a   1.000
_cell.length_b   1.000
_cell.length_c   1.000
_cell.angle_alpha   90.00
_cell.angle_beta   90.00
_cell.angle_gamma   90.00
#
_symmetry.space_group_name_H-M   'P 1'
#
loop_
_entity.id
_entity.type
_entity.pdbx_description
1 polymer ?
#
loop_
_entity_poly.entity_id
_entity_poly.type
_entity_poly.pdbx_seq_one_letter_code
_entity_poly.pdbx_strand_id
1 'polypeptide(L)'
;MRTLIGAAAAMLLISTAAYAGQTEGLIKKVDKDALTLTLEDGKSFKLNAETDLDSLKPGMDIVIAYDVTNGENVVTDMELPDTE
;
A
#
# COMPACT_ATOMS: atom_id res chain seq x y z
N MET A 1 -3.49 -33.42 42.51
CA MET A 1 -3.98 -32.07 42.11
C MET A 1 -2.92 -31.06 42.50
N ARG A 2 -2.66 -30.03 41.67
CA ARG A 2 -1.95 -28.75 41.97
C ARG A 2 -0.67 -28.36 41.19
N THR A 3 -0.34 -28.95 40.04
CA THR A 3 0.81 -28.45 39.24
C THR A 3 0.60 -28.49 37.72
N LEU A 4 -0.51 -27.96 37.20
CA LEU A 4 -0.73 -27.91 35.74
C LEU A 4 -1.57 -26.68 35.29
N ILE A 5 -1.32 -25.48 35.82
CA ILE A 5 -2.07 -24.26 35.40
C ILE A 5 -1.14 -23.11 34.94
N GLY A 6 0.18 -23.27 34.98
CA GLY A 6 1.08 -22.11 34.96
C GLY A 6 1.57 -21.53 33.62
N ALA A 7 1.66 -22.27 32.52
CA ALA A 7 2.58 -21.84 31.45
C ALA A 7 2.16 -22.21 30.01
N ALA A 8 0.88 -22.06 29.67
CA ALA A 8 0.40 -22.33 28.30
C ALA A 8 -0.20 -21.10 27.60
N ALA A 9 0.11 -19.89 28.07
CA ALA A 9 -0.18 -18.66 27.34
C ALA A 9 1.07 -18.22 26.55
N ALA A 10 1.60 -19.11 25.71
CA ALA A 10 2.47 -18.68 24.61
C ALA A 10 1.55 -18.00 23.60
N MET A 11 1.29 -16.70 23.83
CA MET A 11 0.60 -15.84 22.87
C MET A 11 1.34 -15.98 21.55
N LEU A 12 0.67 -16.66 20.60
CA LEU A 12 1.02 -16.67 19.20
C LEU A 12 0.98 -15.23 18.72
N LEU A 13 2.09 -14.52 18.89
CA LEU A 13 2.37 -13.28 18.19
C LEU A 13 2.56 -13.68 16.73
N ILE A 14 1.45 -13.78 16.01
CA ILE A 14 1.46 -13.86 14.55
C ILE A 14 1.97 -12.48 14.10
N SER A 15 3.28 -12.39 13.93
CA SER A 15 3.93 -11.27 13.28
C SER A 15 3.45 -11.24 11.84
N THR A 16 2.41 -10.45 11.56
CA THR A 16 2.05 -10.10 10.20
C THR A 16 3.20 -9.27 9.64
N ALA A 17 4.08 -9.89 8.86
CA ALA A 17 5.06 -9.17 8.08
C ALA A 17 4.30 -8.25 7.13
N ALA A 18 4.43 -6.94 7.32
CA ALA A 18 4.03 -5.97 6.32
C ALA A 18 4.97 -6.17 5.12
N TYR A 19 4.41 -6.62 4.00
CA TYR A 19 5.16 -6.76 2.76
C TYR A 19 5.13 -5.42 2.05
N ALA A 20 6.21 -4.65 2.16
CA ALA A 20 6.44 -3.48 1.34
C ALA A 20 6.88 -3.93 -0.05
N GLY A 21 6.22 -3.42 -1.09
CA GLY A 21 6.60 -3.56 -2.48
C GLY A 21 6.82 -2.19 -3.11
N GLN A 22 7.63 -2.13 -4.16
CA GLN A 22 7.75 -0.96 -5.01
C GLN A 22 7.42 -1.38 -6.44
N THR A 23 6.68 -0.53 -7.14
CA THR A 23 6.40 -0.71 -8.57
C THR A 23 6.54 0.62 -9.27
N GLU A 24 7.03 0.56 -10.50
CA GLU A 24 7.07 1.70 -11.43
C GLU A 24 6.00 1.48 -12.50
N GLY A 25 5.37 2.54 -12.96
CA GLY A 25 4.47 2.46 -14.09
C GLY A 25 3.67 3.72 -14.36
N LEU A 26 3.02 3.69 -15.52
CA LEU A 26 2.20 4.78 -16.01
C LEU A 26 0.83 4.78 -15.31
N ILE A 27 0.39 5.97 -14.88
CA ILE A 27 -0.96 6.16 -14.34
C ILE A 27 -1.99 5.90 -15.45
N LYS A 28 -2.88 4.93 -15.26
CA LYS A 28 -4.02 4.69 -16.16
C LYS A 28 -5.22 5.52 -15.75
N LYS A 29 -5.55 5.50 -14.46
CA LYS A 29 -6.72 6.19 -13.90
C LYS A 29 -6.46 6.58 -12.45
N VAL A 30 -6.91 7.77 -12.08
CA VAL A 30 -6.96 8.25 -10.69
C VAL A 30 -8.42 8.39 -10.30
N ASP A 31 -8.84 7.75 -9.21
CA ASP A 31 -10.19 7.83 -8.67
C ASP A 31 -10.15 8.61 -7.35
N LYS A 32 -10.59 9.87 -7.38
CA LYS A 32 -10.52 10.78 -6.23
C LYS A 32 -11.58 10.47 -5.19
N ASP A 33 -12.73 9.94 -5.61
CA ASP A 33 -13.82 9.54 -4.72
C ASP A 33 -13.45 8.28 -3.92
N ALA A 34 -12.81 7.31 -4.58
CA ALA A 34 -12.38 6.06 -3.95
C ALA A 34 -10.95 6.11 -3.37
N LEU A 35 -10.23 7.23 -3.51
CA LEU A 35 -8.80 7.36 -3.18
C LEU A 35 -7.98 6.18 -3.73
N THR A 36 -8.22 5.84 -4.99
CA THR A 36 -7.62 4.65 -5.61
C THR A 36 -6.90 5.05 -6.90
N LEU A 37 -5.68 4.56 -7.05
CA LEU A 37 -4.90 4.71 -8.26
C LEU A 37 -4.87 3.40 -9.03
N THR A 38 -5.07 3.44 -10.34
CA THR A 38 -4.88 2.30 -11.22
C THR A 38 -3.74 2.59 -12.18
N LEU A 39 -2.76 1.70 -12.21
CA LEU A 39 -1.64 1.75 -13.15
C LEU A 39 -2.00 1.03 -14.46
N GLU A 40 -1.24 1.30 -15.52
CA GLU A 40 -1.36 0.63 -16.82
C GLU A 40 -1.17 -0.88 -16.75
N ASP A 41 -0.42 -1.37 -15.74
CA ASP A 41 -0.23 -2.79 -15.46
C ASP A 41 -1.52 -3.50 -14.95
N GLY A 42 -2.58 -2.74 -14.69
CA GLY A 42 -3.86 -3.23 -14.20
C GLY A 42 -3.95 -3.39 -12.68
N LYS A 43 -2.89 -3.07 -11.94
CA LYS A 43 -2.90 -3.05 -10.48
C LYS A 43 -3.55 -1.77 -9.98
N SER A 44 -4.31 -1.91 -8.90
CA SER A 44 -4.90 -0.81 -8.17
C SER A 44 -4.28 -0.69 -6.79
N PHE A 45 -3.99 0.55 -6.39
CA PHE A 45 -3.38 0.90 -5.12
C PHE A 45 -4.23 1.92 -4.38
N LYS A 46 -4.34 1.75 -3.07
CA LYS A 46 -5.11 2.65 -2.22
C LYS A 46 -4.23 3.81 -1.80
N LEU A 47 -4.65 5.01 -2.15
CA LEU A 47 -3.95 6.25 -1.83
C LEU A 47 -4.34 6.69 -0.42
N ASN A 48 -3.40 7.32 0.27
CA ASN A 48 -3.72 8.01 1.52
C ASN A 48 -4.44 9.34 1.20
N ALA A 49 -5.18 9.87 2.17
CA ALA A 49 -5.87 11.15 2.00
C ALA A 49 -4.90 12.35 1.87
N GLU A 50 -3.61 12.13 2.15
CA GLU A 50 -2.54 13.11 2.04
C GLU A 50 -1.89 13.12 0.65
N THR A 51 -2.22 12.15 -0.22
CA THR A 51 -1.70 12.12 -1.60
C THR A 51 -2.32 13.28 -2.37
N ASP A 52 -1.47 14.09 -3.02
CA ASP A 52 -1.94 15.18 -3.88
C ASP A 52 -2.46 14.65 -5.21
N LEU A 53 -3.77 14.34 -5.27
CA LEU A 53 -4.42 13.76 -6.44
C LEU A 53 -4.56 14.74 -7.61
N ASP A 54 -4.34 16.04 -7.39
CA ASP A 54 -4.42 17.07 -8.42
C ASP A 54 -3.14 17.12 -9.26
N SER A 55 -2.00 16.76 -8.67
CA SER A 55 -0.73 16.55 -9.37
C SER A 55 -0.72 15.28 -10.24
N LEU A 56 -1.56 14.28 -9.93
CA LEU A 56 -1.61 13.00 -10.64
C LEU A 56 -2.43 13.07 -11.93
N LYS A 57 -1.79 12.77 -13.06
CA LYS A 57 -2.43 12.74 -14.38
C LYS A 57 -2.24 11.38 -15.06
N PRO A 58 -3.27 10.85 -15.74
CA PRO A 58 -3.11 9.68 -16.59
C PRO A 58 -1.99 9.88 -17.61
N GLY A 59 -1.12 8.88 -17.75
CA GLY A 59 0.05 8.90 -18.62
C GLY A 59 1.35 9.42 -17.96
N MET A 60 1.32 9.83 -16.69
CA MET A 60 2.55 10.11 -15.93
C MET A 60 3.23 8.81 -15.54
N ASP A 61 4.54 8.74 -15.73
CA ASP A 61 5.38 7.64 -15.27
C ASP A 61 5.82 7.90 -13.83
N ILE A 62 5.36 7.08 -12.89
CA ILE A 62 5.57 7.30 -11.46
C ILE A 62 6.12 6.04 -10.80
N VAL A 63 6.85 6.23 -9.71
CA VAL A 63 7.29 5.13 -8.85
C VAL A 63 6.46 5.14 -7.57
N ILE A 64 5.87 4.01 -7.24
CA ILE A 64 4.99 3.85 -6.08
C ILE A 64 5.59 2.82 -5.14
N ALA A 65 5.82 3.23 -3.89
CA ALA A 65 6.00 2.30 -2.78
C ALA A 65 4.65 2.03 -2.12
N TYR A 66 4.35 0.77 -1.88
CA TYR A 66 3.12 0.34 -1.22
C TYR A 66 3.42 -0.72 -0.16
N ASP A 67 2.64 -0.73 0.88
CA ASP A 67 2.62 -1.79 1.89
C ASP A 67 1.38 -2.65 1.72
N VAL A 68 1.57 -3.97 1.78
CA VAL A 68 0.48 -4.93 1.84
C VAL A 68 0.07 -5.09 3.31
N THR A 69 -0.93 -4.32 3.72
CA THR A 69 -1.50 -4.41 5.07
C THR A 69 -2.87 -5.08 4.99
N ASN A 70 -3.07 -6.18 5.70
CA ASN A 70 -4.32 -6.96 5.67
C ASN A 70 -4.76 -7.41 4.26
N GLY A 71 -3.84 -7.53 3.31
CA GLY A 71 -4.14 -7.92 1.92
C GLY A 71 -4.59 -6.77 1.01
N GLU A 72 -4.59 -5.52 1.51
CA GLU A 72 -4.76 -4.32 0.70
C GLU A 72 -3.39 -3.69 0.38
N ASN A 73 -3.19 -3.28 -0.88
CA ASN A 73 -2.01 -2.52 -1.28
C ASN A 73 -2.24 -1.04 -0.94
N VAL A 74 -1.63 -0.57 0.13
CA VAL A 74 -1.72 0.81 0.59
C VAL A 74 -0.47 1.55 0.15
N VAL A 75 -0.62 2.63 -0.63
CA VAL A 75 0.51 3.47 -1.02
C VAL A 75 1.09 4.14 0.22
N THR A 76 2.39 3.97 0.41
CA THR A 76 3.15 4.58 1.51
C THR A 76 3.99 5.73 1.03
N ASP A 77 4.50 5.65 -0.21
CA ASP A 77 5.26 6.71 -0.83
C ASP A 77 5.04 6.73 -2.34
N MET A 78 5.13 7.91 -2.95
CA MET A 78 4.98 8.09 -4.38
C MET A 78 5.96 9.13 -4.88
N GLU A 79 6.75 8.76 -5.87
CA GLU A 79 7.68 9.64 -6.55
C GLU A 79 7.11 10.01 -7.91
N LEU A 80 6.95 11.32 -8.12
CA LEU A 80 6.49 11.90 -9.36
C LEU A 80 7.69 12.20 -10.26
N PRO A 81 7.54 12.07 -11.59
CA PRO A 81 8.62 12.44 -12.50
C PRO A 81 8.82 13.94 -12.42
N ASP A 82 10.07 14.39 -12.32
CA ASP A 82 10.41 15.81 -12.40
C ASP A 82 9.87 16.39 -13.71
N THR A 83 8.88 17.27 -13.62
CA THR A 83 8.49 18.13 -14.74
C THR A 83 9.49 19.28 -14.83
N GLU A 84 10.51 19.13 -15.68
CA GLU A 84 11.35 20.25 -16.14
C GLU A 84 10.57 21.23 -17.04
#